data_AF-A0A397VXH9-F1
#
_entry.id   AF-A0A397VXH9-F1
#
_cell.length_a   1.000
_cell.length_b   1.000
_cell.length_c   1.000
_cell.angle_alpha   90.00
_cell.angle_beta   90.00
_cell.angle_gamma   90.00
#
_symmetry.space_group_name_H-M   'P 1'
#
loop_
_entity.id
_entity.type
_entity.pdbx_description
1 polymer ?
#
loop_
_entity_poly.entity_id
_entity_poly.type
_entity_poly.pdbx_seq_one_letter_code
_entity_poly.pdbx_strand_id
1 'polypeptide(L)'
;MPELMENILNNLKNDPNSLYSCALASRHWCKMSIPILWQNPFSFNKKPLFISEYFSSLDEDEIYILKEYGINLKISRKLFNYPKFLKDLDLFRLEFKARRWIILNLVEPMSSITYFGDVVINLVLKLIFESGAVLHKLTLLFPNSFEFEPEIFYSIGRNELLFSRLQHLSLSVIPKFSIENVTKFLKVLAKNITTINSLDLIIYSDFEPRLFHHVILRIIKSQDQLKRFRLVGDGHELHGIISALECQKNSLQEVIINNCTYNKEFEVLKDCKNLETLRIFNCSSKLLNLLDCKISTLEVVDCPIDVQTIPLILENSGLLLQRLSFNPDNLDDIHKVLFFLKALKSFCPNITYLNIKYIDFSIQLLELIGNLQKLQFLSLWCFIDDDIQEEELKVHVIQFAEILPLTLQYLDLEDTWEPCIDILLSHCNAPLKKLLINHLKDEKYTRALIEFCIRNKALNYVGIYRYLDLDENFRQEVEAHVTNVALVPYSRIVVNLT
;
A
#
# COMPACT_ATOMS: atom_id res chain seq x y z
N MET A 1 -16.95 15.08 27.65
CA MET A 1 -15.88 15.96 27.08
C MET A 1 -14.60 15.20 26.74
N PRO A 2 -14.02 14.33 27.61
CA PRO A 2 -12.80 13.58 27.29
C PRO A 2 -12.94 12.70 26.03
N GLU A 3 -14.08 12.02 25.88
CA GLU A 3 -14.37 11.17 24.70
C GLU A 3 -14.46 11.96 23.39
N LEU A 4 -15.00 13.19 23.42
CA LEU A 4 -15.04 14.06 22.25
C LEU A 4 -13.63 14.53 21.86
N MET A 5 -12.79 14.85 22.84
CA MET A 5 -11.40 15.26 22.59
C MET A 5 -10.56 14.09 22.06
N GLU A 6 -10.76 12.89 22.59
CA GLU A 6 -10.12 11.67 22.09
C GLU A 6 -10.51 11.40 20.63
N ASN A 7 -11.80 11.53 20.30
CA ASN A 7 -12.26 11.42 18.92
C ASN A 7 -11.64 12.47 18.01
N ILE A 8 -11.56 13.73 18.43
CA ILE A 8 -10.91 14.80 17.66
C ILE A 8 -9.43 14.46 17.41
N LEU A 9 -8.68 14.08 18.44
CA LEU A 9 -7.25 13.79 18.31
C LEU A 9 -6.99 12.51 17.50
N ASN A 10 -7.85 11.50 17.60
CA ASN A 10 -7.73 10.28 16.80
C ASN A 10 -7.93 10.54 15.31
N ASN A 11 -8.74 11.54 14.93
CA ASN A 11 -8.84 11.98 13.54
C ASN A 11 -7.54 12.66 13.03
N LEU A 12 -6.69 13.15 13.93
CA LEU A 12 -5.40 13.77 13.62
C LEU A 12 -4.22 12.79 13.64
N LYS A 13 -4.44 11.47 13.84
CA LYS A 13 -3.35 10.48 13.97
C LYS A 13 -2.36 10.44 12.79
N ASN A 14 -2.83 10.83 11.59
CA ASN A 14 -2.02 10.91 10.37
C ASN A 14 -1.42 12.31 10.12
N ASP A 15 -1.71 13.28 10.99
CA ASP A 15 -1.15 14.64 10.96
C ASP A 15 -0.37 14.92 12.26
N PRO A 16 0.91 14.50 12.32
CA PRO A 16 1.74 14.68 13.50
C PRO A 16 2.02 16.14 13.82
N ASN A 17 1.91 17.07 12.85
CA ASN A 17 2.12 18.50 13.10
C ASN A 17 0.96 19.09 13.90
N SER A 18 -0.27 18.75 13.51
CA SER A 18 -1.46 19.16 14.25
C SER A 18 -1.52 18.53 15.64
N LEU A 19 -1.16 17.25 15.78
CA LEU A 19 -1.06 16.60 17.10
C LEU A 19 0.00 17.24 17.99
N TYR A 20 1.15 17.62 17.44
CA TYR A 20 2.18 18.33 18.20
C TYR A 20 1.69 19.71 18.66
N SER A 21 0.98 20.45 17.79
CA SER A 21 0.38 21.74 18.13
C SER A 21 -0.66 21.60 19.24
N CYS A 22 -1.49 20.56 19.17
CA CYS A 22 -2.43 20.19 20.24
C CYS A 22 -1.70 19.92 21.57
N ALA A 23 -0.57 19.20 21.53
CA ALA A 23 0.19 18.88 22.73
C ALA A 23 0.75 20.12 23.46
N LEU A 24 0.93 21.25 22.74
CA LEU A 24 1.41 22.51 23.30
C LEU A 24 0.30 23.40 23.87
N ALA A 25 -0.97 23.13 23.55
CA ALA A 25 -2.09 24.00 23.91
C ALA A 25 -2.35 24.05 25.43
N SER A 26 -2.31 22.91 26.11
CA SER A 26 -2.44 22.84 27.58
C SER A 26 -1.96 21.49 28.12
N ARG A 27 -1.81 21.38 29.45
CA ARG A 27 -1.42 20.12 30.10
C ARG A 27 -2.39 18.97 29.82
N HIS A 28 -3.68 19.25 29.67
CA HIS A 28 -4.68 18.20 29.39
C HIS A 28 -4.54 17.69 27.96
N TRP A 29 -4.45 18.60 26.99
CA TRP A 29 -4.23 18.25 25.59
C TRP A 29 -2.89 17.53 25.39
N CYS A 30 -1.82 17.98 26.06
CA CYS A 30 -0.52 17.31 26.08
C CYS A 30 -0.64 15.83 26.50
N LYS A 31 -1.34 15.54 27.60
CA LYS A 31 -1.52 14.17 28.11
C LYS A 31 -2.30 13.25 27.15
N MET A 32 -3.15 13.79 26.29
CA MET A 32 -3.93 13.01 25.32
C MET A 32 -3.23 12.91 23.95
N SER A 33 -2.59 13.99 23.49
CA SER A 33 -1.94 14.04 22.19
C SER A 33 -0.61 13.27 22.16
N ILE A 34 0.18 13.30 23.23
CA ILE A 34 1.50 12.62 23.26
C ILE A 34 1.37 11.10 23.08
N PRO A 35 0.48 10.37 23.79
CA PRO A 35 0.29 8.94 23.57
C PRO A 35 -0.11 8.58 22.14
N ILE A 36 -0.86 9.44 21.44
CA ILE A 36 -1.27 9.24 20.04
C ILE A 36 -0.08 9.52 19.11
N LEU A 37 0.62 10.63 19.33
CA LEU A 37 1.79 11.04 18.54
C LEU A 37 2.92 10.01 18.61
N TRP A 38 3.11 9.36 19.76
CA TRP A 38 4.16 8.35 19.98
C TRP A 38 3.76 6.92 19.61
N GLN A 39 2.61 6.69 18.98
CA GLN A 39 2.25 5.34 18.51
C GLN A 39 3.15 4.86 17.36
N ASN A 40 3.60 5.77 16.49
CA ASN A 40 4.45 5.47 15.32
C ASN A 40 5.47 6.60 15.00
N PRO A 41 6.36 6.98 15.93
CA PRO A 41 7.23 8.15 15.78
C PRO A 41 8.29 7.97 14.68
N PHE A 42 8.67 6.73 14.35
CA PHE A 42 9.67 6.44 13.33
C PHE A 42 9.17 6.65 11.90
N SER A 43 7.85 6.72 11.69
CA SER A 43 7.24 7.01 10.40
C SER A 43 7.37 8.46 9.93
N PHE A 44 7.60 9.40 10.86
CA PHE A 44 7.55 10.83 10.53
C PHE A 44 8.77 11.26 9.71
N ASN A 45 8.55 12.07 8.67
CA ASN A 45 9.64 12.70 7.92
C ASN A 45 10.22 13.91 8.68
N LYS A 46 10.63 13.72 9.94
CA LYS A 46 11.30 14.73 10.78
C LYS A 46 12.69 14.28 11.21
N LYS A 47 13.50 15.25 11.66
CA LYS A 47 14.81 15.00 12.29
C LYS A 47 14.62 14.07 13.50
N PRO A 48 15.43 13.01 13.66
CA PRO A 48 15.22 11.97 14.66
C PRO A 48 15.64 12.37 16.08
N LEU A 49 15.64 13.66 16.43
CA LEU A 49 16.03 14.15 17.77
C LEU A 49 15.15 13.56 18.89
N PHE A 50 13.94 13.11 18.55
CA PHE A 50 13.03 12.42 19.47
C PHE A 50 13.57 11.09 20.00
N ILE A 51 14.60 10.48 19.38
CA ILE A 51 15.21 9.24 19.89
C ILE A 51 15.78 9.47 21.31
N SER A 52 16.30 10.66 21.59
CA SER A 52 16.77 11.05 22.92
C SER A 52 15.68 10.98 24.01
N GLU A 53 14.40 11.00 23.65
CA GLU A 53 13.30 10.86 24.59
C GLU A 53 13.16 9.44 25.14
N TYR A 54 13.61 8.42 24.39
CA TYR A 54 13.67 7.03 24.87
C TYR A 54 14.72 6.87 25.96
N PHE A 55 15.84 7.59 25.85
CA PHE A 55 16.99 7.46 26.76
C PHE A 55 16.82 8.11 28.13
N SER A 56 15.61 8.59 28.44
CA SER A 56 15.31 9.24 29.71
C SER A 56 15.38 8.33 30.94
N SER A 57 15.39 7.01 30.71
CA SER A 57 15.46 5.97 31.74
C SER A 57 16.73 5.12 31.66
N LEU A 58 17.76 5.53 30.90
CA LEU A 58 19.04 4.81 30.88
C LEU A 58 19.73 4.85 32.24
N ASP A 59 20.41 3.76 32.59
CA ASP A 59 21.29 3.70 33.75
C ASP A 59 22.69 4.28 33.46
N GLU A 60 23.54 4.37 34.49
CA GLU A 60 24.87 4.97 34.35
C GLU A 60 25.79 4.20 33.38
N ASP A 61 25.63 2.88 33.30
CA ASP A 61 26.43 2.00 32.44
C ASP A 61 26.01 2.18 30.98
N GLU A 62 24.71 2.22 30.69
CA GLU A 62 24.18 2.48 29.34
C GLU A 62 24.52 3.89 28.85
N ILE A 63 24.53 4.87 29.75
CA ILE A 63 25.01 6.23 29.44
C ILE A 63 26.50 6.22 29.13
N TYR A 64 27.28 5.43 29.86
CA TYR A 64 28.71 5.27 29.61
C TYR A 64 28.98 4.66 28.23
N ILE A 65 28.22 3.63 27.84
CA ILE A 65 28.29 3.03 26.50
C ILE A 65 28.11 4.11 25.43
N LEU A 66 27.08 4.95 25.51
CA LEU A 66 26.87 6.03 24.54
C LEU A 66 28.04 7.03 24.49
N LYS A 67 28.66 7.34 25.63
CA LYS A 67 29.82 8.24 25.72
C LYS A 67 31.07 7.66 25.09
N GLU A 68 31.35 6.37 25.27
CA GLU A 68 32.48 5.67 24.64
C GLU A 68 32.44 5.77 23.11
N TYR A 69 31.24 5.82 22.54
CA TYR A 69 31.04 6.04 21.12
C TYR A 69 30.95 7.52 20.69
N GLY A 70 31.37 8.45 21.56
CA GLY A 70 31.46 9.88 21.23
C GLY A 70 30.12 10.62 21.22
N ILE A 71 29.07 10.05 21.84
CA ILE A 71 27.78 10.73 22.04
C ILE A 71 27.74 11.33 23.46
N ASN A 72 27.73 12.66 23.54
CA ASN A 72 27.61 13.36 24.82
C ASN A 72 26.19 13.93 24.99
N LEU A 73 25.27 13.12 25.52
CA LEU A 73 23.90 13.55 25.81
C LEU A 73 23.75 14.05 27.24
N LYS A 74 23.10 15.20 27.38
CA LYS A 74 22.48 15.59 28.66
C LYS A 74 21.15 14.87 28.80
N ILE A 75 21.18 13.69 29.42
CA ILE A 75 19.96 12.94 29.73
C ILE A 75 19.29 13.60 30.93
N SER A 76 18.00 13.90 30.77
CA SER A 76 17.15 14.46 31.81
C SER A 76 15.90 13.61 31.95
N ARG A 77 15.40 13.48 33.18
CA ARG A 77 14.14 12.78 33.45
C ARG A 77 13.00 13.43 32.66
N LYS A 78 12.19 12.62 32.00
CA LYS A 78 11.09 13.09 31.16
C LYS A 78 9.74 12.91 31.84
N LEU A 79 8.77 13.70 31.36
CA LEU A 79 7.40 13.72 31.89
C LEU A 79 6.63 12.43 31.59
N PHE A 80 6.95 11.75 30.49
CA PHE A 80 6.26 10.57 30.01
C PHE A 80 7.23 9.40 29.83
N ASN A 81 6.72 8.18 30.05
CA ASN A 81 7.37 6.96 29.57
C ASN A 81 7.02 6.78 28.08
N TYR A 82 7.75 7.50 27.23
CA TYR A 82 7.55 7.49 25.78
C TYR A 82 7.61 6.09 25.13
N PRO A 83 8.56 5.20 25.48
CA PRO A 83 8.60 3.87 24.87
C PRO A 83 7.31 3.07 25.05
N LYS A 84 6.61 3.24 26.17
CA LYS A 84 5.34 2.55 26.48
C LYS A 84 4.22 2.83 25.47
N PHE A 85 4.26 3.99 24.81
CA PHE A 85 3.21 4.40 23.87
C PHE A 85 3.37 3.80 22.48
N LEU A 86 4.51 3.16 22.18
CA LEU A 86 4.77 2.60 20.87
C LEU A 86 3.75 1.50 20.51
N LYS A 87 3.18 1.59 19.31
CA LYS A 87 2.22 0.63 18.75
C LYS A 87 2.69 0.03 17.41
N ASP A 88 3.40 0.80 16.60
CA ASP A 88 3.97 0.37 15.32
C ASP A 88 5.49 0.41 15.40
N LEU A 89 6.11 -0.77 15.33
CA LEU A 89 7.56 -0.93 15.33
C LEU A 89 8.01 -1.43 13.97
N ASP A 90 8.75 -0.59 13.24
CA ASP A 90 9.39 -0.91 11.98
C ASP A 90 10.91 -0.80 12.16
N LEU A 91 11.60 -1.95 12.08
CA LEU A 91 13.03 -2.02 12.37
C LEU A 91 13.88 -1.28 11.33
N PHE A 92 13.47 -1.27 10.05
CA PHE A 92 14.18 -0.55 9.00
C PHE A 92 14.07 0.96 9.22
N ARG A 93 12.87 1.45 9.58
CA ARG A 93 12.69 2.86 9.93
C ARG A 93 13.43 3.23 11.20
N LEU A 94 13.41 2.39 12.22
CA LEU A 94 14.17 2.59 13.45
C LEU A 94 15.66 2.71 13.15
N GLU A 95 16.24 1.77 12.41
CA GLU A 95 17.65 1.78 12.02
C GLU A 95 18.01 3.07 11.26
N PHE A 96 17.23 3.42 10.23
CA PHE A 96 17.46 4.64 9.47
C PHE A 96 17.41 5.90 10.36
N LYS A 97 16.46 5.96 11.30
CA LYS A 97 16.34 7.08 12.25
C LYS A 97 17.48 7.07 13.28
N ALA A 98 17.88 5.91 13.78
CA ALA A 98 18.98 5.76 14.72
C ALA A 98 20.31 6.21 14.11
N ARG A 99 20.65 5.75 12.90
CA ARG A 99 21.85 6.21 12.16
C ARG A 99 21.85 7.72 11.95
N ARG A 100 20.73 8.30 11.52
CA ARG A 100 20.62 9.76 11.36
C ARG A 100 20.74 10.51 12.69
N TRP A 101 20.22 9.95 13.78
CA TRP A 101 20.33 10.55 15.10
C TRP A 101 21.77 10.51 15.61
N ILE A 102 22.48 9.41 15.42
CA ILE A 102 23.92 9.29 15.70
C ILE A 102 24.69 10.41 15.02
N ILE A 103 24.53 10.57 13.70
CA ILE A 103 25.23 11.59 12.90
C ILE A 103 25.00 13.00 13.46
N LEU A 104 23.80 13.29 14.00
CA LEU A 104 23.46 14.59 14.56
C LEU A 104 24.03 14.85 15.96
N ASN A 105 24.44 13.81 16.69
CA ASN A 105 24.88 13.91 18.10
C ASN A 105 26.34 13.51 18.30
N LEU A 106 27.05 13.08 17.26
CA LEU A 106 28.49 12.79 17.32
C LEU A 106 29.29 14.07 17.51
N VAL A 107 30.27 14.03 18.42
CA VAL A 107 31.21 15.13 18.65
C VAL A 107 32.31 15.17 17.57
N GLU A 108 32.70 14.02 17.02
CA GLU A 108 33.66 13.90 15.90
C GLU A 108 33.21 12.82 14.88
N PRO A 109 33.56 12.96 13.58
CA PRO A 109 33.20 11.97 12.57
C PRO A 109 33.97 10.64 12.78
N MET A 110 33.25 9.55 13.07
CA MET A 110 33.84 8.22 13.24
C MET A 110 33.87 7.41 11.94
N SER A 111 34.85 6.53 11.80
CA SER A 111 35.05 5.66 10.63
C SER A 111 34.06 4.47 10.51
N SER A 112 33.24 4.18 11.54
CA SER A 112 32.35 2.99 11.56
C SER A 112 30.92 3.27 12.07
N ILE A 113 30.20 4.17 11.41
CA ILE A 113 28.80 4.53 11.71
C ILE A 113 27.83 3.30 11.70
N THR A 114 28.19 2.22 11.01
CA THR A 114 27.35 1.01 10.88
C THR A 114 27.20 0.24 12.19
N TYR A 115 28.32 -0.19 12.81
CA TYR A 115 28.31 -0.94 14.08
C TYR A 115 27.67 -0.14 15.22
N PHE A 116 27.88 1.18 15.21
CA PHE A 116 27.30 2.04 16.23
C PHE A 116 25.79 2.22 16.10
N GLY A 117 25.26 2.09 14.87
CA GLY A 117 23.82 2.01 14.62
C GLY A 117 23.18 0.89 15.42
N ASP A 118 23.80 -0.29 15.45
CA ASP A 118 23.25 -1.49 16.07
C ASP A 118 23.15 -1.37 17.59
N VAL A 119 24.12 -0.73 18.25
CA VAL A 119 24.09 -0.45 19.70
C VAL A 119 22.89 0.44 20.05
N VAL A 120 22.69 1.54 19.31
CA VAL A 120 21.58 2.46 19.54
C VAL A 120 20.23 1.78 19.28
N ILE A 121 20.15 0.94 18.25
CA ILE A 121 18.93 0.18 17.93
C ILE A 121 18.61 -0.81 19.05
N ASN A 122 19.59 -1.63 19.49
CA ASN A 122 19.40 -2.58 20.58
C ASN A 122 18.98 -1.86 21.88
N LEU A 123 19.61 -0.75 22.22
CA LEU A 123 19.26 0.03 23.40
C LEU A 123 17.81 0.56 23.34
N VAL A 124 17.40 1.12 22.20
CA VAL A 124 16.02 1.59 22.00
C VAL A 124 15.03 0.42 22.08
N LEU A 125 15.36 -0.73 21.48
CA LEU A 125 14.51 -1.92 21.53
C LEU A 125 14.35 -2.47 22.94
N LYS A 126 15.44 -2.57 23.71
CA LYS A 126 15.42 -2.95 25.13
C LYS A 126 14.45 -2.07 25.91
N LEU A 127 14.60 -0.75 25.80
CA LEU A 127 13.73 0.23 26.46
C LEU A 127 12.25 0.09 26.07
N ILE A 128 11.97 -0.14 24.78
CA ILE A 128 10.59 -0.38 24.30
C ILE A 128 10.05 -1.66 24.94
N PHE A 129 10.80 -2.75 24.90
CA PHE A 129 10.32 -4.05 25.36
C PHE A 129 10.13 -4.08 26.88
N GLU A 130 10.96 -3.38 27.65
CA GLU A 130 10.82 -3.27 29.11
C GLU A 130 9.78 -2.24 29.57
N SER A 131 9.34 -1.32 28.70
CA SER A 131 8.41 -0.23 29.09
C SER A 131 6.96 -0.65 29.37
N GLY A 132 6.59 -1.89 29.08
CA GLY A 132 5.20 -2.35 29.04
C GLY A 132 4.44 -1.88 27.78
N ALA A 133 5.16 -1.61 26.69
CA ALA A 133 4.57 -1.36 25.38
C ALA A 133 3.73 -2.56 24.92
N VAL A 134 2.71 -2.29 24.10
CA VAL A 134 1.83 -3.30 23.51
C VAL A 134 1.68 -2.99 22.02
N LEU A 135 2.38 -3.76 21.20
CA LEU A 135 2.48 -3.57 19.76
C LEU A 135 1.22 -4.05 19.03
N HIS A 136 0.84 -3.30 18.00
CA HIS A 136 -0.26 -3.61 17.08
C HIS A 136 0.27 -3.94 15.68
N LYS A 137 1.43 -3.38 15.33
CA LYS A 137 2.14 -3.67 14.09
C LYS A 137 3.63 -3.87 14.33
N LEU A 138 4.19 -4.87 13.66
CA LEU A 138 5.61 -5.20 13.71
C LEU A 138 6.11 -5.49 12.29
N THR A 139 7.08 -4.68 11.84
CA THR A 139 7.79 -4.89 10.57
C THR A 139 9.23 -5.28 10.87
N LEU A 140 9.56 -6.53 10.56
CA LEU A 140 10.89 -7.09 10.65
C LEU A 140 11.51 -7.13 9.25
N LEU A 141 12.00 -5.97 8.80
CA LEU A 141 12.88 -5.85 7.64
C LEU A 141 14.28 -5.62 8.18
N PHE A 142 15.12 -6.65 8.10
CA PHE A 142 16.46 -6.60 8.65
C PHE A 142 17.41 -5.94 7.65
N PRO A 143 18.08 -4.84 8.02
CA PRO A 143 19.19 -4.33 7.23
C PRO A 143 20.36 -5.32 7.26
N ASN A 144 21.22 -5.21 6.26
CA ASN A 144 22.46 -5.99 6.22
C ASN A 144 23.25 -5.76 7.52
N SER A 145 23.66 -6.84 8.19
CA SER A 145 24.48 -6.92 9.41
C SER A 145 23.87 -6.66 10.80
N PHE A 146 22.59 -6.27 10.95
CA PHE A 146 22.01 -6.08 12.29
C PHE A 146 21.80 -7.40 13.04
N GLU A 147 22.20 -7.43 14.32
CA GLU A 147 21.96 -8.54 15.24
C GLU A 147 21.30 -8.04 16.53
N PHE A 148 20.26 -8.74 16.98
CA PHE A 148 19.72 -8.52 18.32
C PHE A 148 20.72 -9.02 19.36
N GLU A 149 21.02 -8.17 20.34
CA GLU A 149 21.78 -8.55 21.52
C GLU A 149 21.00 -9.54 22.39
N PRO A 150 21.68 -10.45 23.12
CA PRO A 150 21.02 -11.42 23.99
C PRO A 150 20.01 -10.82 24.98
N GLU A 151 20.28 -9.60 25.47
CA GLU A 151 19.42 -8.87 26.41
C GLU A 151 18.02 -8.57 25.85
N ILE A 152 17.89 -8.45 24.54
CA ILE A 152 16.61 -8.22 23.87
C ILE A 152 15.65 -9.39 24.13
N PHE A 153 16.14 -10.61 24.04
CA PHE A 153 15.32 -11.80 24.26
C PHE A 153 14.84 -11.91 25.71
N TYR A 154 15.68 -11.45 26.66
CA TYR A 154 15.30 -11.36 28.06
C TYR A 154 14.21 -10.29 28.29
N SER A 155 14.37 -9.12 27.66
CA SER A 155 13.41 -8.01 27.72
C SER A 155 12.03 -8.41 27.18
N ILE A 156 12.00 -9.11 26.05
CA ILE A 156 10.76 -9.66 25.48
C ILE A 156 10.11 -10.66 26.45
N GLY A 157 10.92 -11.53 27.08
CA GLY A 157 10.42 -12.51 28.04
C GLY A 157 9.77 -11.89 29.30
N ARG A 158 10.17 -10.67 29.69
CA ARG A 158 9.58 -9.94 30.83
C ARG A 158 8.25 -9.26 30.49
N ASN A 159 8.01 -8.93 29.22
CA ASN A 159 6.80 -8.23 28.79
C ASN A 159 5.84 -9.18 28.06
N GLU A 160 5.08 -9.95 28.82
CA GLU A 160 4.11 -10.93 28.29
C GLU A 160 3.02 -10.29 27.41
N LEU A 161 2.74 -9.00 27.61
CA LEU A 161 1.72 -8.27 26.87
C LEU A 161 2.23 -7.68 25.55
N LEU A 162 3.54 -7.70 25.29
CA LEU A 162 4.18 -7.00 24.18
C LEU A 162 3.52 -7.27 22.83
N PHE A 163 3.19 -8.53 22.56
CA PHE A 163 2.57 -8.98 21.31
C PHE A 163 1.10 -9.37 21.45
N SER A 164 0.48 -9.16 22.62
CA SER A 164 -0.89 -9.61 22.94
C SER A 164 -1.99 -8.97 22.08
N ARG A 165 -1.68 -7.86 21.39
CA ARG A 165 -2.59 -7.18 20.46
C ARG A 165 -1.98 -7.02 19.07
N LEU A 166 -0.97 -7.81 18.74
CA LEU A 166 -0.29 -7.68 17.46
C LEU A 166 -1.20 -8.19 16.35
N GLN A 167 -1.60 -7.29 15.45
CA GLN A 167 -2.54 -7.56 14.36
C GLN A 167 -1.85 -7.65 13.00
N HIS A 168 -0.77 -6.88 12.82
CA HIS A 168 -0.04 -6.80 11.56
C HIS A 168 1.40 -7.26 11.75
N LEU A 169 1.82 -8.26 10.99
CA LEU A 169 3.19 -8.75 10.96
C LEU A 169 3.72 -8.68 9.53
N SER A 170 4.83 -7.99 9.32
CA SER A 170 5.55 -7.97 8.04
C SER A 170 6.95 -8.53 8.24
N LEU A 171 7.33 -9.53 7.45
CA LEU A 171 8.62 -10.22 7.54
C LEU A 171 9.32 -10.16 6.19
N SER A 172 10.56 -9.69 6.19
CA SER A 172 11.44 -9.71 5.03
C SER A 172 12.82 -10.13 5.48
N VAL A 173 13.31 -11.25 4.95
CA VAL A 173 14.60 -11.81 5.38
C VAL A 173 15.53 -11.90 4.20
N ILE A 174 16.58 -11.08 4.24
CA ILE A 174 17.60 -11.05 3.21
C ILE A 174 18.57 -12.24 3.44
N PRO A 175 18.81 -13.12 2.45
CA PRO A 175 19.51 -14.39 2.64
C PRO A 175 20.92 -14.31 3.23
N LYS A 176 21.61 -13.17 3.06
CA LYS A 176 23.02 -13.02 3.38
C LYS A 176 23.34 -12.78 4.86
N PHE A 177 22.36 -12.52 5.74
CA PHE A 177 22.64 -12.08 7.12
C PHE A 177 21.69 -12.65 8.20
N SER A 178 22.30 -13.03 9.34
CA SER A 178 21.76 -13.38 10.67
C SER A 178 20.37 -14.07 10.74
N ILE A 179 20.12 -15.05 9.86
CA ILE A 179 18.85 -15.82 9.86
C ILE A 179 18.63 -16.52 11.20
N GLU A 180 19.70 -16.94 11.88
CA GLU A 180 19.60 -17.56 13.20
C GLU A 180 18.98 -16.61 14.23
N ASN A 181 19.40 -15.34 14.22
CA ASN A 181 18.92 -14.32 15.15
C ASN A 181 17.45 -13.98 14.89
N VAL A 182 17.08 -13.80 13.61
CA VAL A 182 15.68 -13.63 13.19
C VAL A 182 14.84 -14.84 13.60
N THR A 183 15.34 -16.05 13.37
CA THR A 183 14.63 -17.29 13.72
C THR A 183 14.45 -17.40 15.23
N LYS A 184 15.43 -17.01 16.05
CA LYS A 184 15.31 -16.94 17.52
C LYS A 184 14.22 -15.96 17.92
N PHE A 185 14.20 -14.76 17.35
CA PHE A 185 13.17 -13.76 17.62
C PHE A 185 11.78 -14.28 17.26
N LEU A 186 11.62 -14.84 16.06
CA LEU A 186 10.35 -15.39 15.60
C LEU A 186 9.89 -16.58 16.44
N LYS A 187 10.81 -17.42 16.96
CA LYS A 187 10.45 -18.49 17.89
C LYS A 187 9.84 -17.94 19.18
N VAL A 188 10.35 -16.82 19.68
CA VAL A 188 9.78 -16.16 20.88
C VAL A 188 8.40 -15.58 20.55
N LEU A 189 8.28 -14.86 19.43
CA LEU A 189 7.01 -14.31 18.93
C LEU A 189 5.93 -15.41 18.77
N ALA A 190 6.30 -16.53 18.12
CA ALA A 190 5.39 -17.62 17.77
C ALA A 190 4.91 -18.47 18.96
N LYS A 191 5.36 -18.21 20.19
CA LYS A 191 4.95 -19.01 21.36
C LYS A 191 3.46 -18.84 21.67
N ASN A 192 2.96 -17.60 21.67
CA ASN A 192 1.63 -17.28 22.21
C ASN A 192 0.80 -16.31 21.33
N ILE A 193 1.22 -16.07 20.09
CA ILE A 193 0.53 -15.13 19.21
C ILE A 193 -0.59 -15.80 18.41
N THR A 194 -1.82 -15.32 18.61
CA THR A 194 -3.02 -15.79 17.89
C THR A 194 -3.79 -14.64 17.21
N THR A 195 -3.35 -13.40 17.40
CA THR A 195 -4.09 -12.19 17.07
C THR A 195 -3.79 -11.58 15.70
N ILE A 196 -2.83 -12.14 14.94
CA ILE A 196 -2.44 -11.60 13.63
C ILE A 196 -3.60 -11.77 12.65
N ASN A 197 -4.06 -10.66 12.09
CA ASN A 197 -5.09 -10.63 11.05
C ASN A 197 -4.51 -10.27 9.67
N SER A 198 -3.29 -9.73 9.61
CA SER A 198 -2.59 -9.40 8.37
C SER A 198 -1.14 -9.84 8.44
N LEU A 199 -0.73 -10.68 7.48
CA LEU A 199 0.63 -11.21 7.39
C LEU A 199 1.22 -10.89 6.02
N ASP A 200 2.35 -10.17 6.02
CA ASP A 200 3.12 -9.85 4.82
C ASP A 200 4.47 -10.58 4.88
N LEU A 201 4.78 -11.38 3.86
CA LEU A 201 6.00 -12.16 3.75
C LEU A 201 6.76 -11.78 2.48
N ILE A 202 8.06 -11.53 2.60
CA ILE A 202 8.99 -11.35 1.48
C ILE A 202 10.06 -12.43 1.62
N ILE A 203 10.10 -13.33 0.64
CA ILE A 203 10.99 -14.50 0.59
C ILE A 203 11.88 -14.37 -0.64
N TYR A 204 13.19 -14.49 -0.43
CA TYR A 204 14.22 -14.41 -1.48
C TYR A 204 14.86 -15.78 -1.75
N SER A 205 15.49 -15.95 -2.90
CA SER A 205 15.88 -17.20 -3.57
C SER A 205 17.02 -17.94 -2.91
N ASP A 206 17.96 -17.20 -2.33
CA ASP A 206 19.21 -17.76 -1.79
C ASP A 206 19.02 -18.33 -0.36
N PHE A 207 17.78 -18.68 -0.01
CA PHE A 207 17.35 -18.92 1.36
C PHE A 207 17.29 -20.41 1.70
N GLU A 208 18.33 -20.94 2.36
CA GLU A 208 18.30 -22.29 2.95
C GLU A 208 18.47 -22.29 4.48
N PRO A 209 17.38 -22.07 5.22
CA PRO A 209 17.22 -22.78 6.47
C PRO A 209 15.76 -23.20 6.72
N ARG A 210 15.50 -24.51 6.61
CA ARG A 210 14.22 -25.18 6.93
C ARG A 210 13.60 -24.71 8.26
N LEU A 211 14.42 -24.35 9.24
CA LEU A 211 13.98 -23.87 10.55
C LEU A 211 13.17 -22.56 10.49
N PHE A 212 13.51 -21.64 9.60
CA PHE A 212 12.78 -20.39 9.46
C PHE A 212 11.37 -20.65 8.94
N HIS A 213 11.24 -21.43 7.86
CA HIS A 213 9.94 -21.81 7.29
C HIS A 213 9.07 -22.51 8.33
N HIS A 214 9.61 -23.43 9.14
CA HIS A 214 8.86 -24.06 10.23
C HIS A 214 8.26 -23.08 11.23
N VAL A 215 8.96 -21.98 11.55
CA VAL A 215 8.43 -20.96 12.45
C VAL A 215 7.32 -20.16 11.79
N ILE A 216 7.47 -19.80 10.50
CA ILE A 216 6.41 -19.14 9.73
C ILE A 216 5.15 -20.00 9.65
N LEU A 217 5.30 -21.30 9.36
CA LEU A 217 4.19 -22.27 9.34
C LEU A 217 3.48 -22.31 10.70
N ARG A 218 4.22 -22.29 11.80
CA ARG A 218 3.65 -22.25 13.15
C ARG A 218 2.87 -20.95 13.38
N ILE A 219 3.42 -19.81 12.98
CA ILE A 219 2.74 -18.51 13.08
C ILE A 219 1.42 -18.57 12.32
N ILE A 220 1.40 -18.95 11.04
CA ILE A 220 0.16 -19.02 10.25
C ILE A 220 -0.89 -19.93 10.91
N LYS A 221 -0.47 -21.11 11.37
CA LYS A 221 -1.36 -22.12 11.96
C LYS A 221 -1.91 -21.73 13.32
N SER A 222 -1.24 -20.85 14.08
CA SER A 222 -1.68 -20.45 15.41
C SER A 222 -2.64 -19.25 15.41
N GLN A 223 -2.90 -18.62 14.26
CA GLN A 223 -3.76 -17.44 14.22
C GLN A 223 -5.25 -17.81 14.28
N ASP A 224 -6.02 -17.05 15.05
CA ASP A 224 -7.46 -17.29 15.22
C ASP A 224 -8.24 -16.88 13.95
N GLN A 225 -7.88 -15.74 13.34
CA GLN A 225 -8.59 -15.14 12.22
C GLN A 225 -7.63 -14.35 11.30
N LEU A 226 -6.78 -15.04 10.54
CA LEU A 226 -5.97 -14.39 9.51
C LEU A 226 -6.88 -13.94 8.35
N LYS A 227 -6.96 -12.63 8.09
CA LYS A 227 -7.83 -12.04 7.06
C LYS A 227 -7.08 -11.66 5.79
N ARG A 228 -5.86 -11.15 5.93
CA ARG A 228 -5.04 -10.69 4.81
C ARG A 228 -3.71 -11.40 4.79
N PHE A 229 -3.32 -11.89 3.62
CA PHE A 229 -2.03 -12.50 3.40
C PHE A 229 -1.36 -11.91 2.16
N ARG A 230 -0.11 -11.46 2.29
CA ARG A 230 0.72 -11.00 1.18
C ARG A 230 1.99 -11.83 1.10
N LEU A 231 2.30 -12.33 -0.10
CA LEU A 231 3.56 -12.97 -0.41
C LEU A 231 4.26 -12.22 -1.54
N VAL A 232 5.54 -11.92 -1.32
CA VAL A 232 6.49 -11.56 -2.38
C VAL A 232 7.50 -12.68 -2.45
N GLY A 233 7.61 -13.34 -3.60
CA GLY A 233 8.60 -14.37 -3.84
C GLY A 233 9.57 -13.96 -4.94
N ASP A 234 10.41 -14.89 -5.36
CA ASP A 234 11.25 -14.79 -6.56
C ASP A 234 11.36 -16.11 -7.33
N GLY A 235 10.33 -16.95 -7.20
CA GLY A 235 10.11 -18.11 -8.07
C GLY A 235 10.56 -19.47 -7.54
N HIS A 236 10.96 -19.56 -6.27
CA HIS A 236 11.44 -20.79 -5.61
C HIS A 236 10.36 -21.54 -4.80
N GLU A 237 10.76 -22.64 -4.15
CA GLU A 237 9.88 -23.47 -3.31
C GLU A 237 9.26 -22.65 -2.15
N LEU A 238 7.97 -22.83 -1.94
CA LEU A 238 7.20 -22.13 -0.90
C LEU A 238 7.21 -22.87 0.45
N HIS A 239 7.82 -24.06 0.49
CA HIS A 239 8.05 -24.88 1.68
C HIS A 239 6.80 -25.08 2.57
N GLY A 240 5.62 -25.23 1.97
CA GLY A 240 4.37 -25.43 2.71
C GLY A 240 3.73 -24.15 3.24
N ILE A 241 4.32 -22.96 3.03
CA ILE A 241 3.83 -21.69 3.59
C ILE A 241 2.43 -21.38 3.09
N ILE A 242 2.23 -21.53 1.77
CA ILE A 242 0.91 -21.30 1.18
C ILE A 242 -0.04 -22.40 1.61
N SER A 243 0.40 -23.66 1.60
CA SER A 243 -0.42 -24.80 2.07
C SER A 243 -0.94 -24.60 3.49
N ALA A 244 -0.17 -23.95 4.37
CA ALA A 244 -0.59 -23.67 5.74
C ALA A 244 -1.81 -22.74 5.82
N LEU A 245 -2.12 -21.96 4.79
CA LEU A 245 -3.32 -21.12 4.74
C LEU A 245 -4.62 -21.92 4.74
N GLU A 246 -4.58 -23.24 4.52
CA GLU A 246 -5.76 -24.10 4.62
C GLU A 246 -6.47 -23.97 5.98
N CYS A 247 -5.70 -23.81 7.06
CA CYS A 247 -6.26 -23.62 8.41
C CYS A 247 -7.02 -22.29 8.58
N GLN A 248 -6.83 -21.35 7.65
CA GLN A 248 -7.43 -20.01 7.61
C GLN A 248 -8.53 -19.88 6.55
N LYS A 249 -8.98 -20.99 5.94
CA LYS A 249 -9.96 -20.97 4.83
C LYS A 249 -11.31 -20.31 5.13
N ASN A 250 -11.67 -20.16 6.41
CA ASN A 250 -12.92 -19.52 6.84
C ASN A 250 -12.71 -18.04 7.26
N SER A 251 -11.47 -17.57 7.35
CA SER A 251 -11.14 -16.22 7.85
C SER A 251 -10.48 -15.35 6.77
N LEU A 252 -9.77 -15.97 5.82
CA LEU A 252 -9.03 -15.28 4.78
C LEU A 252 -9.96 -14.57 3.79
N GLN A 253 -9.73 -13.26 3.62
CA GLN A 253 -10.54 -12.33 2.81
C GLN A 253 -9.74 -11.73 1.65
N GLU A 254 -8.43 -11.55 1.84
CA GLU A 254 -7.55 -10.90 0.87
C GLU A 254 -6.24 -11.66 0.72
N VAL A 255 -5.88 -11.94 -0.52
CA VAL A 255 -4.57 -12.52 -0.88
C VAL A 255 -3.87 -11.64 -1.91
N ILE A 256 -2.62 -11.31 -1.64
CA ILE A 256 -1.75 -10.58 -2.56
C ILE A 256 -0.52 -11.44 -2.86
N ILE A 257 -0.26 -11.66 -4.14
CA ILE A 257 0.87 -12.47 -4.62
C ILE A 257 1.69 -11.58 -5.55
N ASN A 258 2.99 -11.47 -5.30
CA ASN A 258 3.89 -10.64 -6.10
C ASN A 258 5.17 -11.41 -6.43
N ASN A 259 5.61 -11.33 -7.70
CA ASN A 259 6.87 -11.89 -8.16
C ASN A 259 7.00 -13.40 -7.89
N CYS A 260 5.89 -14.14 -7.97
CA CYS A 260 5.85 -15.58 -7.73
C CYS A 260 5.64 -16.38 -9.03
N THR A 261 6.21 -17.57 -9.07
CA THR A 261 5.89 -18.61 -10.06
C THR A 261 4.74 -19.48 -9.56
N TYR A 262 3.97 -20.06 -10.47
CA TYR A 262 2.94 -21.04 -10.10
C TYR A 262 3.52 -22.22 -9.32
N ASN A 263 2.90 -22.51 -8.19
CA ASN A 263 3.16 -23.67 -7.35
C ASN A 263 1.82 -24.31 -6.97
N LYS A 264 1.77 -25.64 -6.93
CA LYS A 264 0.56 -26.40 -6.57
C LYS A 264 0.02 -26.01 -5.19
N GLU A 265 0.87 -25.56 -4.28
CA GLU A 265 0.43 -25.10 -2.96
C GLU A 265 -0.67 -24.03 -3.01
N PHE A 266 -0.69 -23.18 -4.05
CA PHE A 266 -1.71 -22.16 -4.20
C PHE A 266 -3.13 -22.71 -4.46
N GLU A 267 -3.28 -23.97 -4.85
CA GLU A 267 -4.60 -24.60 -5.05
C GLU A 267 -5.45 -24.54 -3.77
N VAL A 268 -4.82 -24.48 -2.59
CA VAL A 268 -5.51 -24.30 -1.29
C VAL A 268 -6.39 -23.05 -1.22
N LEU A 269 -6.07 -22.03 -2.02
CA LEU A 269 -6.85 -20.78 -2.06
C LEU A 269 -8.26 -21.00 -2.64
N LYS A 270 -8.44 -22.02 -3.48
CA LYS A 270 -9.76 -22.39 -4.04
C LYS A 270 -10.76 -22.82 -2.95
N ASP A 271 -10.26 -23.33 -1.83
CA ASP A 271 -11.07 -23.75 -0.69
C ASP A 271 -11.40 -22.61 0.28
N CYS A 272 -10.86 -21.41 0.07
CA CYS A 272 -11.08 -20.25 0.93
C CYS A 272 -12.47 -19.64 0.67
N LYS A 273 -13.40 -19.84 1.61
CA LYS A 273 -14.83 -19.53 1.43
C LYS A 273 -15.17 -18.04 1.46
N ASN A 274 -14.36 -17.27 2.18
CA ASN A 274 -14.56 -15.84 2.40
C ASN A 274 -13.56 -14.98 1.61
N LEU A 275 -12.80 -15.58 0.68
CA LEU A 275 -11.84 -14.86 -0.14
C LEU A 275 -12.59 -13.95 -1.12
N GLU A 276 -12.51 -12.64 -0.90
CA GLU A 276 -13.20 -11.63 -1.69
C GLU A 276 -12.25 -10.88 -2.63
N THR A 277 -10.97 -10.77 -2.24
CA THR A 277 -9.97 -10.00 -2.98
C THR A 277 -8.74 -10.85 -3.30
N LEU A 278 -8.40 -10.91 -4.59
CA LEU A 278 -7.16 -11.51 -5.06
C LEU A 278 -6.38 -10.51 -5.93
N ARG A 279 -5.12 -10.29 -5.56
CA ARG A 279 -4.22 -9.42 -6.32
C ARG A 279 -2.95 -10.17 -6.71
N ILE A 280 -2.57 -10.07 -7.98
CA ILE A 280 -1.45 -10.79 -8.58
C ILE A 280 -0.60 -9.76 -9.33
N PHE A 281 0.68 -9.66 -8.95
CA PHE A 281 1.63 -8.68 -9.48
C PHE A 281 2.89 -9.38 -9.99
N ASN A 282 3.40 -9.05 -11.17
CA ASN A 282 4.69 -9.59 -11.67
C ASN A 282 4.81 -11.13 -11.59
N CYS A 283 3.70 -11.87 -11.72
CA CYS A 283 3.68 -13.33 -11.56
C CYS A 283 3.60 -14.05 -12.90
N SER A 284 3.98 -15.33 -12.94
CA SER A 284 3.83 -16.11 -14.17
C SER A 284 2.36 -16.37 -14.55
N SER A 285 2.08 -16.49 -15.85
CA SER A 285 0.73 -16.65 -16.40
C SER A 285 -0.07 -17.80 -15.80
N LYS A 286 0.61 -18.90 -15.45
CA LYS A 286 0.01 -20.09 -14.82
C LYS A 286 -0.68 -19.80 -13.49
N LEU A 287 -0.26 -18.75 -12.78
CA LEU A 287 -0.83 -18.38 -11.48
C LEU A 287 -2.27 -17.82 -11.63
N LEU A 288 -2.64 -17.37 -12.82
CA LEU A 288 -4.00 -16.98 -13.14
C LEU A 288 -4.99 -18.17 -13.11
N ASN A 289 -4.52 -19.42 -13.21
CA ASN A 289 -5.36 -20.63 -13.05
C ASN A 289 -5.93 -20.81 -11.63
N LEU A 290 -5.50 -19.98 -10.67
CA LEU A 290 -6.02 -19.97 -9.30
C LEU A 290 -7.37 -19.26 -9.17
N LEU A 291 -7.81 -18.57 -10.23
CA LEU A 291 -8.97 -17.66 -10.20
C LEU A 291 -10.34 -18.37 -10.30
N ASP A 292 -10.39 -19.69 -10.02
CA ASP A 292 -11.63 -20.40 -9.70
C ASP A 292 -12.25 -19.99 -8.34
N CYS A 293 -11.63 -19.04 -7.64
CA CYS A 293 -12.09 -18.52 -6.36
C CYS A 293 -13.28 -17.56 -6.54
N LYS A 294 -14.28 -17.61 -5.66
CA LYS A 294 -15.44 -16.70 -5.70
C LYS A 294 -15.10 -15.28 -5.21
N ILE A 295 -14.41 -14.50 -6.03
CA ILE A 295 -13.91 -13.16 -5.68
C ILE A 295 -14.79 -12.03 -6.22
N SER A 296 -14.81 -10.89 -5.51
CA SER A 296 -15.47 -9.65 -5.94
C SER A 296 -14.47 -8.59 -6.44
N THR A 297 -13.20 -8.73 -6.06
CA THR A 297 -12.10 -7.86 -6.47
C THR A 297 -10.96 -8.67 -7.07
N LEU A 298 -10.59 -8.34 -8.30
CA LEU A 298 -9.44 -8.90 -9.01
C LEU A 298 -8.49 -7.78 -9.46
N GLU A 299 -7.22 -7.92 -9.14
CA GLU A 299 -6.16 -7.07 -9.66
C GLU A 299 -5.04 -7.92 -10.25
N VAL A 300 -4.76 -7.73 -11.53
CA VAL A 300 -3.68 -8.43 -12.26
C VAL A 300 -2.81 -7.37 -12.91
N VAL A 301 -1.53 -7.33 -12.52
CA VAL A 301 -0.60 -6.28 -12.94
C VAL A 301 0.73 -6.89 -13.34
N ASP A 302 1.27 -6.46 -14.48
CA ASP A 302 2.56 -6.84 -15.04
C ASP A 302 2.73 -8.37 -15.10
N CYS A 303 1.66 -9.09 -15.47
CA CYS A 303 1.68 -10.55 -15.66
C CYS A 303 1.55 -10.90 -17.14
N PRO A 304 2.35 -11.86 -17.68
CA PRO A 304 2.08 -12.45 -18.97
C PRO A 304 0.75 -13.21 -18.94
N ILE A 305 0.03 -13.21 -20.06
CA ILE A 305 -1.31 -13.79 -20.16
C ILE A 305 -1.35 -14.85 -21.24
N ASP A 306 -1.93 -15.99 -20.88
CA ASP A 306 -2.43 -16.96 -21.84
C ASP A 306 -3.90 -16.67 -22.18
N VAL A 307 -4.17 -16.51 -23.47
CA VAL A 307 -5.48 -16.13 -24.03
C VAL A 307 -6.58 -17.09 -23.58
N GLN A 308 -6.26 -18.38 -23.52
CA GLN A 308 -7.25 -19.41 -23.18
C GLN A 308 -7.65 -19.38 -21.70
N THR A 309 -6.84 -18.75 -20.85
CA THR A 309 -7.05 -18.75 -19.40
C THR A 309 -8.07 -17.69 -18.98
N ILE A 310 -8.11 -16.54 -19.66
CA ILE A 310 -8.98 -15.41 -19.31
C ILE A 310 -10.48 -15.75 -19.27
N PRO A 311 -11.10 -16.37 -20.31
CA PRO A 311 -12.53 -16.60 -20.28
C PRO A 311 -12.95 -17.53 -19.15
N LEU A 312 -12.15 -18.58 -18.90
CA LEU A 312 -12.40 -19.54 -17.83
C LEU A 312 -12.46 -18.84 -16.47
N ILE A 313 -11.54 -17.89 -16.25
CA ILE A 313 -11.49 -17.06 -15.05
C ILE A 313 -12.76 -16.21 -14.91
N LEU A 314 -13.08 -15.48 -15.97
CA LEU A 314 -14.18 -14.52 -15.95
C LEU A 314 -15.53 -15.24 -15.90
N GLU A 315 -15.66 -16.43 -16.49
CA GLU A 315 -16.87 -17.25 -16.41
C GLU A 315 -17.17 -17.68 -14.97
N ASN A 316 -16.15 -18.08 -14.21
CA ASN A 316 -16.33 -18.55 -12.83
C ASN A 316 -16.60 -17.43 -11.82
N SER A 317 -15.93 -16.28 -11.98
CA SER A 317 -15.97 -15.18 -11.01
C SER A 317 -16.73 -13.93 -11.47
N GLY A 318 -16.98 -13.79 -12.77
CA GLY A 318 -17.41 -12.54 -13.40
C GLY A 318 -18.73 -12.00 -12.90
N LEU A 319 -19.68 -12.87 -12.53
CA LEU A 319 -20.95 -12.44 -11.94
C LEU A 319 -20.77 -11.79 -10.57
N LEU A 320 -19.73 -12.14 -9.82
CA LEU A 320 -19.42 -11.58 -8.49
C LEU A 320 -18.46 -10.39 -8.58
N LEU A 321 -17.67 -10.28 -9.64
CA LEU A 321 -16.70 -9.21 -9.84
C LEU A 321 -17.38 -7.83 -9.87
N GLN A 322 -16.96 -6.99 -8.94
CA GLN A 322 -17.36 -5.58 -8.84
C GLN A 322 -16.17 -4.65 -9.10
N ARG A 323 -14.95 -5.12 -8.81
CA ARG A 323 -13.71 -4.37 -8.95
C ARG A 323 -12.72 -5.16 -9.81
N LEU A 324 -12.33 -4.59 -10.94
CA LEU A 324 -11.32 -5.18 -11.82
C LEU A 324 -10.23 -4.15 -12.13
N SER A 325 -8.98 -4.54 -11.89
CA SER A 325 -7.79 -3.81 -12.32
C SER A 325 -6.94 -4.76 -13.15
N PHE A 326 -6.66 -4.39 -14.40
CA PHE A 326 -5.98 -5.25 -15.36
C PHE A 326 -4.93 -4.46 -16.13
N ASN A 327 -3.67 -4.75 -15.83
CA ASN A 327 -2.51 -4.10 -16.40
C ASN A 327 -1.50 -5.15 -16.88
N PRO A 328 -1.58 -5.64 -18.12
CA PRO A 328 -0.79 -6.78 -18.56
C PRO A 328 0.59 -6.40 -19.10
N ASP A 329 1.55 -7.33 -18.98
CA ASP A 329 2.95 -7.11 -19.37
C ASP A 329 3.19 -7.24 -20.89
N ASN A 330 2.39 -8.03 -21.62
CA ASN A 330 2.62 -8.35 -23.04
C ASN A 330 1.30 -8.53 -23.82
N LEU A 331 0.46 -7.48 -23.90
CA LEU A 331 -0.76 -7.49 -24.73
C LEU A 331 -0.53 -7.03 -26.18
N ASP A 332 0.70 -7.10 -26.69
CA ASP A 332 1.08 -6.67 -28.05
C ASP A 332 0.32 -7.40 -29.18
N ASP A 333 -0.38 -8.49 -28.86
CA ASP A 333 -1.23 -9.21 -29.80
C ASP A 333 -2.70 -8.76 -29.67
N ILE A 334 -3.14 -7.98 -30.66
CA ILE A 334 -4.49 -7.43 -30.83
C ILE A 334 -5.57 -8.51 -30.66
N HIS A 335 -5.33 -9.76 -31.09
CA HIS A 335 -6.32 -10.82 -30.95
C HIS A 335 -6.58 -11.18 -29.48
N LYS A 336 -5.56 -11.08 -28.62
CA LYS A 336 -5.69 -11.32 -27.18
C LYS A 336 -6.49 -10.23 -26.50
N VAL A 337 -6.22 -8.97 -26.85
CA VAL A 337 -6.96 -7.80 -26.35
C VAL A 337 -8.44 -7.94 -26.72
N LEU A 338 -8.73 -8.21 -27.99
CA LEU A 338 -10.08 -8.35 -28.50
C LEU A 338 -10.86 -9.46 -27.79
N PHE A 339 -10.19 -10.60 -27.56
CA PHE A 339 -10.79 -11.74 -26.88
C PHE A 339 -11.06 -11.44 -25.40
N PHE A 340 -10.14 -10.77 -24.72
CA PHE A 340 -10.31 -10.32 -23.34
C PHE A 340 -11.50 -9.38 -23.19
N LEU A 341 -11.62 -8.36 -24.04
CA LEU A 341 -12.72 -7.40 -24.01
C LEU A 341 -14.09 -8.08 -24.24
N LYS A 342 -14.14 -9.04 -25.18
CA LYS A 342 -15.36 -9.85 -25.43
C LYS A 342 -15.73 -10.71 -24.22
N ALA A 343 -14.75 -11.33 -23.56
CA ALA A 343 -14.99 -12.13 -22.37
C ALA A 343 -15.49 -11.25 -21.21
N LEU A 344 -14.86 -10.10 -20.95
CA LEU A 344 -15.32 -9.16 -19.93
C LEU A 344 -16.76 -8.71 -20.14
N LYS A 345 -17.10 -8.33 -21.38
CA LYS A 345 -18.46 -7.92 -21.76
C LYS A 345 -19.48 -9.03 -21.49
N SER A 346 -19.11 -10.28 -21.71
CA SER A 346 -20.02 -11.42 -21.59
C SER A 346 -20.20 -11.89 -20.15
N PHE A 347 -19.13 -11.89 -19.35
CA PHE A 347 -19.13 -12.55 -18.04
C PHE A 347 -19.18 -11.59 -16.85
N CYS A 348 -18.86 -10.30 -17.03
CA CYS A 348 -18.66 -9.35 -15.92
C CYS A 348 -19.67 -8.18 -15.89
N PRO A 349 -20.99 -8.41 -15.85
CA PRO A 349 -21.99 -7.34 -15.96
C PRO A 349 -22.09 -6.43 -14.71
N ASN A 350 -21.49 -6.84 -13.59
CA ASN A 350 -21.65 -6.18 -12.28
C ASN A 350 -20.49 -5.24 -11.90
N ILE A 351 -19.55 -5.00 -12.82
CA ILE A 351 -18.39 -4.14 -12.54
C ILE A 351 -18.83 -2.71 -12.20
N THR A 352 -18.32 -2.22 -11.08
CA THR A 352 -18.48 -0.84 -10.59
C THR A 352 -17.18 -0.04 -10.64
N TYR A 353 -16.04 -0.72 -10.65
CA TYR A 353 -14.72 -0.13 -10.81
C TYR A 353 -13.94 -0.92 -11.85
N LEU A 354 -13.49 -0.23 -12.88
CA LEU A 354 -12.69 -0.78 -13.96
C LEU A 354 -11.42 0.06 -14.14
N ASN A 355 -10.27 -0.58 -14.03
CA ASN A 355 -8.98 -0.03 -14.42
C ASN A 355 -8.36 -0.96 -15.47
N ILE A 356 -8.17 -0.47 -16.70
CA ILE A 356 -7.52 -1.24 -17.77
C ILE A 356 -6.42 -0.38 -18.39
N LYS A 357 -5.24 -0.96 -18.57
CA LYS A 357 -4.07 -0.31 -19.16
C LYS A 357 -3.53 -1.13 -20.34
N TYR A 358 -2.79 -0.45 -21.22
CA TYR A 358 -2.13 -1.05 -22.39
C TYR A 358 -3.10 -1.79 -23.33
N ILE A 359 -4.21 -1.14 -23.68
CA ILE A 359 -5.19 -1.67 -24.65
C ILE A 359 -5.39 -0.71 -25.82
N ASP A 360 -5.77 -1.20 -26.99
CA ASP A 360 -6.09 -0.31 -28.11
C ASP A 360 -7.48 0.31 -27.96
N PHE A 361 -7.58 1.59 -28.31
CA PHE A 361 -8.87 2.27 -28.42
C PHE A 361 -9.63 1.71 -29.62
N SER A 362 -10.66 0.90 -29.34
CA SER A 362 -11.36 0.09 -30.34
C SER A 362 -12.87 0.07 -30.10
N ILE A 363 -13.65 -0.24 -31.14
CA ILE A 363 -15.12 -0.37 -31.06
C ILE A 363 -15.53 -1.39 -29.97
N GLN A 364 -14.74 -2.45 -29.76
CA GLN A 364 -15.04 -3.45 -28.75
C GLN A 364 -14.83 -2.93 -27.32
N LEU A 365 -13.93 -1.97 -27.11
CA LEU A 365 -13.83 -1.26 -25.84
C LEU A 365 -15.08 -0.39 -25.62
N LEU A 366 -15.54 0.34 -26.63
CA LEU A 366 -16.78 1.14 -26.55
C LEU A 366 -17.96 0.24 -26.18
N GLU A 367 -18.11 -0.89 -26.88
CA GLU A 367 -19.15 -1.87 -26.59
C GLU A 367 -19.06 -2.41 -25.17
N LEU A 368 -17.86 -2.71 -24.66
CA LEU A 368 -17.68 -3.16 -23.28
C LEU A 368 -18.17 -2.09 -22.30
N ILE A 369 -17.68 -0.87 -22.41
CA ILE A 369 -18.02 0.23 -21.49
C ILE A 369 -19.52 0.54 -21.53
N GLY A 370 -20.12 0.55 -22.72
CA GLY A 370 -21.56 0.73 -22.87
C GLY A 370 -22.42 -0.37 -22.27
N ASN A 371 -21.87 -1.58 -22.02
CA ASN A 371 -22.61 -2.65 -21.34
C ASN A 371 -22.49 -2.57 -19.81
N LEU A 372 -21.49 -1.86 -19.27
CA LEU A 372 -21.25 -1.76 -17.82
C LEU A 372 -22.11 -0.68 -17.16
N GLN A 373 -23.42 -0.90 -17.12
CA GLN A 373 -24.42 0.06 -16.61
C GLN A 373 -24.30 0.40 -15.10
N LYS A 374 -23.49 -0.35 -14.35
CA LYS A 374 -23.22 -0.11 -12.92
C LYS A 374 -21.87 0.58 -12.68
N LEU A 375 -21.13 0.89 -13.74
CA LEU A 375 -19.78 1.45 -13.64
C LEU A 375 -19.81 2.81 -12.97
N GLN A 376 -19.02 2.97 -11.90
CA GLN A 376 -18.89 4.19 -11.12
C GLN A 376 -17.48 4.78 -11.21
N PHE A 377 -16.47 3.93 -11.43
CA PHE A 377 -15.07 4.32 -11.55
C PHE A 377 -14.48 3.70 -12.81
N LEU A 378 -13.91 4.54 -13.68
CA LEU A 378 -13.23 4.13 -14.89
C LEU A 378 -11.84 4.77 -14.93
N SER A 379 -10.81 3.93 -15.06
CA SER A 379 -9.44 4.33 -15.37
C SER A 379 -9.02 3.61 -16.64
N LEU A 380 -8.62 4.35 -17.66
CA LEU A 380 -8.24 3.80 -18.95
C LEU A 380 -6.94 4.41 -19.43
N TRP A 381 -5.98 3.53 -19.71
CA TRP A 381 -4.82 3.86 -20.53
C TRP A 381 -4.87 3.04 -21.80
N CYS A 382 -5.14 3.70 -22.91
CA CYS A 382 -5.23 3.10 -24.23
C CYS A 382 -4.18 3.64 -25.21
N PHE A 383 -3.90 2.88 -26.26
CA PHE A 383 -3.19 3.35 -27.45
C PHE A 383 -4.20 3.79 -28.51
N ILE A 384 -3.93 4.90 -29.17
CA ILE A 384 -4.65 5.34 -30.36
C ILE A 384 -3.80 4.89 -31.54
N ASP A 385 -4.39 4.13 -32.46
CA ASP A 385 -3.70 3.67 -33.66
C ASP A 385 -3.45 4.88 -34.59
N ASP A 386 -2.16 5.11 -34.90
CA ASP A 386 -1.70 6.22 -35.74
C ASP A 386 -2.22 6.12 -37.19
N ASP A 387 -2.66 4.93 -37.62
CA ASP A 387 -3.22 4.70 -38.96
C ASP A 387 -4.71 5.07 -39.06
N ILE A 388 -5.40 5.31 -37.93
CA ILE A 388 -6.82 5.72 -37.94
C ILE A 388 -6.95 7.13 -38.51
N GLN A 389 -7.84 7.31 -39.49
CA GLN A 389 -8.13 8.63 -40.04
C GLN A 389 -8.71 9.56 -38.97
N GLU A 390 -8.27 10.82 -38.95
CA GLU A 390 -8.69 11.80 -37.94
C GLU A 390 -10.22 11.90 -37.79
N GLU A 391 -10.96 11.90 -38.91
CA GLU A 391 -12.43 11.96 -38.90
C GLU A 391 -13.07 10.70 -38.31
N GLU A 392 -12.47 9.52 -38.53
CA GLU A 392 -12.94 8.27 -37.94
C GLU A 392 -12.67 8.25 -36.43
N LEU A 393 -11.49 8.69 -36.01
CA LEU A 393 -11.15 8.83 -34.59
C LEU A 393 -12.14 9.76 -33.88
N LYS A 394 -12.47 10.92 -34.47
CA LYS A 394 -13.47 11.85 -33.92
C LYS A 394 -14.81 11.17 -33.69
N VAL A 395 -15.30 10.39 -34.66
CA VAL A 395 -16.56 9.64 -34.53
C VAL A 395 -16.51 8.65 -33.37
N HIS A 396 -15.43 7.88 -33.24
CA HIS A 396 -15.28 6.93 -32.14
C HIS A 396 -15.15 7.62 -30.78
N VAL A 397 -14.47 8.76 -30.69
CA VAL A 397 -14.35 9.54 -29.44
C VAL A 397 -15.70 10.11 -29.02
N ILE A 398 -16.50 10.63 -29.95
CA ILE A 398 -17.87 11.09 -29.68
C ILE A 398 -18.73 9.94 -29.14
N GLN A 399 -18.71 8.79 -29.84
CA GLN A 399 -19.45 7.60 -29.40
C GLN A 399 -19.01 7.14 -28.00
N PHE A 400 -17.71 7.14 -27.72
CA PHE A 400 -17.19 6.81 -26.40
C PHE A 400 -17.68 7.77 -25.33
N ALA A 401 -17.62 9.09 -25.57
CA ALA A 401 -18.06 10.10 -24.61
C ALA A 401 -19.57 10.00 -24.31
N GLU A 402 -20.38 9.69 -25.33
CA GLU A 402 -21.84 9.55 -25.22
C GLU A 402 -22.26 8.24 -24.56
N ILE A 403 -21.48 7.17 -24.70
CA ILE A 403 -21.79 5.85 -24.14
C ILE A 403 -21.39 5.69 -22.66
N LEU A 404 -20.61 6.64 -22.12
CA LEU A 404 -20.22 6.62 -20.70
C LEU A 404 -21.48 6.58 -19.82
N PRO A 405 -21.59 5.61 -18.90
CA PRO A 405 -22.82 5.39 -18.15
C PRO A 405 -23.07 6.55 -17.17
N LEU A 406 -24.34 6.90 -16.96
CA LEU A 406 -24.74 7.97 -16.03
C LEU A 406 -24.44 7.65 -14.55
N THR A 407 -24.09 6.41 -14.23
CA THR A 407 -23.60 6.01 -12.91
C THR A 407 -22.15 6.40 -12.65
N LEU A 408 -21.40 6.80 -13.70
CA LEU A 408 -19.98 7.10 -13.62
C LEU A 408 -19.72 8.38 -12.81
N GLN A 409 -18.89 8.26 -11.78
CA GLN A 409 -18.54 9.35 -10.85
C GLN A 409 -17.05 9.68 -10.86
N TYR A 410 -16.21 8.78 -11.37
CA TYR A 410 -14.77 8.96 -11.46
C TYR A 410 -14.30 8.52 -12.84
N LEU A 411 -13.59 9.40 -13.53
CA LEU A 411 -12.96 9.12 -14.81
C LEU A 411 -11.49 9.52 -14.77
N ASP A 412 -10.61 8.60 -15.11
CA ASP A 412 -9.18 8.79 -15.24
C ASP A 412 -8.77 8.37 -16.65
N LEU A 413 -8.30 9.34 -17.41
CA LEU A 413 -7.97 9.18 -18.83
C LEU A 413 -6.47 8.98 -19.06
N GLU A 414 -5.66 9.02 -17.99
CA GLU A 414 -4.20 8.95 -18.06
C GLU A 414 -3.63 9.81 -19.23
N ASP A 415 -2.75 9.25 -20.06
CA ASP A 415 -1.96 9.98 -21.06
C ASP A 415 -2.50 9.80 -22.50
N THR A 416 -3.62 9.10 -22.66
CA THR A 416 -4.08 8.62 -23.97
C THR A 416 -4.72 9.68 -24.85
N TRP A 417 -5.41 10.66 -24.26
CA TRP A 417 -6.47 11.38 -24.97
C TRP A 417 -6.11 12.79 -25.39
N GLU A 418 -4.86 13.23 -25.20
CA GLU A 418 -4.46 14.61 -25.50
C GLU A 418 -4.92 15.10 -26.89
N PRO A 419 -4.80 14.33 -28.00
CA PRO A 419 -5.23 14.79 -29.33
C PRO A 419 -6.73 15.04 -29.50
N CYS A 420 -7.58 14.47 -28.64
CA CYS A 420 -9.04 14.46 -28.80
C CYS A 420 -9.82 14.75 -27.51
N ILE A 421 -9.13 15.23 -26.47
CA ILE A 421 -9.70 15.46 -25.15
C ILE A 421 -10.81 16.51 -25.18
N ASP A 422 -10.71 17.52 -26.05
CA ASP A 422 -11.77 18.53 -26.22
C ASP A 422 -13.08 17.92 -26.73
N ILE A 423 -12.99 16.95 -27.64
CA ILE A 423 -14.15 16.24 -28.20
C ILE A 423 -14.78 15.35 -27.13
N LEU A 424 -13.95 14.60 -26.39
CA LEU A 424 -14.43 13.77 -25.29
C LEU A 424 -15.15 14.62 -24.24
N LEU A 425 -14.53 15.72 -23.80
CA LEU A 425 -15.10 16.61 -22.80
C LEU A 425 -16.38 17.29 -23.31
N SER A 426 -16.42 17.74 -24.56
CA SER A 426 -17.60 18.41 -25.12
C SER A 426 -18.82 17.47 -25.28
N HIS A 427 -18.64 16.16 -25.46
CA HIS A 427 -19.74 15.21 -25.60
C HIS A 427 -20.06 14.39 -24.33
N CYS A 428 -19.18 14.41 -23.32
CA CYS A 428 -19.37 13.66 -22.09
C CYS A 428 -20.53 14.23 -21.24
N ASN A 429 -21.52 13.36 -20.97
CA ASN A 429 -22.71 13.66 -20.16
C ASN A 429 -22.71 12.97 -18.79
N ALA A 430 -21.68 12.19 -18.47
CA ALA A 430 -21.59 11.49 -17.19
C ALA A 430 -21.46 12.49 -16.01
N PRO A 431 -22.18 12.29 -14.89
CA PRO A 431 -22.14 13.19 -13.73
C PRO A 431 -20.90 12.95 -12.85
N LEU A 432 -19.72 13.21 -13.42
CA LEU A 432 -18.43 13.00 -12.77
C LEU A 432 -18.30 13.86 -11.52
N LYS A 433 -17.86 13.25 -10.42
CA LYS A 433 -17.41 13.94 -9.20
C LYS A 433 -15.91 14.23 -9.22
N LYS A 434 -15.15 13.38 -9.92
CA LYS A 434 -13.70 13.45 -10.06
C LYS A 434 -13.30 13.15 -11.50
N LEU A 435 -12.42 13.97 -12.04
CA LEU A 435 -11.84 13.80 -13.37
C LEU A 435 -10.33 13.91 -13.27
N LEU A 436 -9.61 12.94 -13.83
CA LEU A 436 -8.15 12.96 -13.90
C LEU A 436 -7.71 13.01 -15.37
N ILE A 437 -6.89 14.01 -15.69
CA ILE A 437 -6.34 14.25 -17.03
C ILE A 437 -4.85 14.53 -16.84
N ASN A 438 -3.99 13.89 -17.62
CA ASN A 438 -2.56 14.10 -17.40
C ASN A 438 -2.10 15.49 -17.83
N HIS A 439 -2.46 15.94 -19.03
CA HIS A 439 -1.76 17.07 -19.62
C HIS A 439 -2.62 17.92 -20.57
N LEU A 440 -2.49 19.26 -20.46
CA LEU A 440 -3.20 20.26 -21.26
C LEU A 440 -2.20 21.35 -21.66
N LYS A 441 -1.38 21.13 -22.71
CA LYS A 441 -0.47 22.17 -23.24
C LYS A 441 -1.17 23.20 -24.12
N ASP A 442 -2.35 22.86 -24.65
CA ASP A 442 -3.07 23.68 -25.62
C ASP A 442 -4.20 24.48 -24.95
N GLU A 443 -4.32 25.76 -25.31
CA GLU A 443 -5.41 26.65 -24.90
C GLU A 443 -6.78 26.06 -25.30
N LYS A 444 -6.84 25.37 -26.45
CA LYS A 444 -8.04 24.66 -26.93
C LYS A 444 -8.56 23.67 -25.88
N TYR A 445 -7.68 22.85 -25.30
CA TYR A 445 -8.06 21.83 -24.33
C TYR A 445 -8.41 22.45 -22.97
N THR A 446 -7.72 23.52 -22.59
CA THR A 446 -8.04 24.31 -21.39
C THR A 446 -9.46 24.87 -21.46
N ARG A 447 -9.83 25.46 -22.60
CA ARG A 447 -11.18 25.99 -22.82
C ARG A 447 -12.25 24.89 -22.76
N ALA A 448 -12.01 23.76 -23.40
CA ALA A 448 -12.92 22.62 -23.35
C ALA A 448 -13.12 22.08 -21.93
N LEU A 449 -12.06 22.06 -21.12
CA LEU A 449 -12.17 21.68 -19.70
C LEU A 449 -12.98 22.69 -18.89
N ILE A 450 -12.77 24.00 -19.09
CA ILE A 450 -13.55 25.04 -18.41
C ILE A 450 -15.04 24.89 -18.75
N GLU A 451 -15.37 24.74 -20.04
CA GLU A 451 -16.75 24.52 -20.49
C GLU A 451 -17.36 23.24 -19.88
N PHE A 452 -16.58 22.16 -19.83
CA PHE A 452 -16.99 20.93 -19.18
C PHE A 452 -17.27 21.12 -17.69
N CYS A 453 -16.39 21.81 -16.97
CA CYS A 453 -16.57 22.12 -15.54
C CYS A 453 -17.83 22.96 -15.27
N ILE A 454 -18.15 23.91 -16.15
CA ILE A 454 -19.36 24.73 -16.06
C ILE A 454 -20.62 23.88 -16.30
N ARG A 455 -20.58 23.00 -17.30
CA ARG A 455 -21.72 22.13 -17.66
C ARG A 455 -21.93 21.00 -16.65
N ASN A 456 -20.85 20.41 -16.15
CA ASN A 456 -20.87 19.25 -15.27
C ASN A 456 -20.97 19.68 -13.80
N LYS A 457 -22.20 19.97 -13.36
CA LYS A 457 -22.49 20.47 -12.01
C LYS A 457 -22.16 19.50 -10.87
N ALA A 458 -21.87 18.22 -11.18
CA ALA A 458 -21.51 17.22 -10.18
C ALA A 458 -20.02 17.19 -9.85
N LEU A 459 -19.19 17.87 -10.66
CA LEU A 459 -17.74 17.83 -10.58
C LEU A 459 -17.24 18.61 -9.37
N ASN A 460 -16.46 17.93 -8.53
CA ASN A 460 -15.88 18.52 -7.32
C ASN A 460 -14.36 18.69 -7.45
N TYR A 461 -13.69 17.77 -8.13
CA TYR A 461 -12.25 17.74 -8.24
C TYR A 461 -11.78 17.44 -9.66
N VAL A 462 -10.79 18.19 -10.12
CA VAL A 462 -10.01 17.84 -11.30
C VAL A 462 -8.56 17.65 -10.89
N GLY A 463 -8.05 16.47 -11.18
CA GLY A 463 -6.67 16.07 -10.96
C GLY A 463 -5.91 16.27 -12.25
N ILE A 464 -4.93 17.17 -12.23
CA ILE A 464 -4.14 17.49 -13.41
C ILE A 464 -2.69 17.19 -13.11
N TYR A 465 -1.96 16.75 -14.13
CA TYR A 465 -0.50 16.59 -14.10
C TYR A 465 0.00 15.49 -13.15
N ARG A 466 0.37 14.33 -13.72
CA ARG A 466 0.89 13.19 -12.96
C ARG A 466 2.35 13.36 -12.53
N TYR A 467 3.14 14.22 -13.19
CA TYR A 467 4.60 14.23 -13.06
C TYR A 467 5.28 15.58 -12.69
N LEU A 468 4.57 16.72 -12.62
CA LEU A 468 5.11 18.04 -12.24
C LEU A 468 4.06 18.91 -11.52
N ASP A 469 4.50 20.00 -10.87
CA ASP A 469 3.62 20.99 -10.23
C ASP A 469 2.71 21.67 -11.28
N LEU A 470 1.47 21.99 -10.86
CA LEU A 470 0.46 22.70 -11.66
C LEU A 470 1.02 24.06 -12.13
N ASP A 471 0.82 24.41 -13.40
CA ASP A 471 1.05 25.78 -13.88
C ASP A 471 0.09 26.74 -13.16
N GLU A 472 0.65 27.65 -12.37
CA GLU A 472 -0.13 28.65 -11.61
C GLU A 472 -0.99 29.54 -12.51
N ASN A 473 -0.56 29.81 -13.75
CA ASN A 473 -1.37 30.60 -14.69
C ASN A 473 -2.63 29.85 -15.11
N PHE A 474 -2.47 28.57 -15.47
CA PHE A 474 -3.60 27.69 -15.81
C PHE A 474 -4.55 27.55 -14.63
N ARG A 475 -4.00 27.35 -13.42
CA ARG A 475 -4.80 27.25 -12.21
C ARG A 475 -5.65 28.48 -11.98
N GLN A 476 -5.04 29.67 -12.08
CA GLN A 476 -5.74 30.94 -11.95
C GLN A 476 -6.83 31.11 -13.01
N GLU A 477 -6.57 30.70 -14.25
CA GLU A 477 -7.55 30.78 -15.34
C GLU A 477 -8.78 29.91 -15.07
N VAL A 478 -8.60 28.65 -14.67
CA VAL A 478 -9.73 27.75 -14.38
C VAL A 478 -10.46 28.19 -13.11
N GLU A 479 -9.75 28.54 -12.04
CA GLU A 479 -10.34 29.00 -10.78
C GLU A 479 -11.09 30.35 -10.95
N ALA A 480 -10.70 31.19 -11.91
CA ALA A 480 -11.42 32.42 -12.25
C ALA A 480 -12.80 32.15 -12.89
N HIS A 481 -12.94 31.05 -13.63
CA HIS A 481 -14.19 30.70 -14.33
C HIS A 481 -15.05 29.70 -13.55
N VAL A 482 -14.47 28.95 -12.61
CA VAL A 482 -15.12 27.84 -11.93
C VAL A 482 -14.82 27.87 -10.42
N THR A 483 -15.76 28.38 -9.64
CA THR A 483 -15.57 28.54 -8.18
C THR A 483 -15.82 27.27 -7.36
N ASN A 484 -16.47 26.26 -7.94
CA ASN A 484 -16.97 25.09 -7.22
C ASN A 484 -16.15 23.81 -7.50
N VAL A 485 -15.13 23.88 -8.35
CA VAL A 485 -14.27 22.75 -8.72
C VAL A 485 -12.87 23.01 -8.17
N ALA A 486 -12.38 22.09 -7.35
CA ALA A 486 -11.03 22.18 -6.80
C ALA A 486 -10.02 21.52 -7.75
N LEU A 487 -9.05 22.31 -8.24
CA LEU A 487 -7.87 21.79 -8.91
C LEU A 487 -6.89 21.25 -7.87
N VAL A 488 -6.51 19.99 -8.04
CA VAL A 488 -5.63 19.29 -7.09
C VAL A 488 -4.58 18.49 -7.85
N PRO A 489 -3.41 18.22 -7.24
CA PRO A 489 -2.44 17.31 -7.82
C PRO A 489 -3.09 15.95 -8.10
N TYR A 490 -2.77 15.35 -9.25
CA TYR A 490 -3.29 14.06 -9.69
C TYR A 490 -3.30 13.02 -8.55
N SER A 491 -2.16 12.85 -7.87
CA SER A 491 -1.96 11.89 -6.77
C SER A 491 -2.90 12.06 -5.56
N ARG A 492 -3.55 13.22 -5.37
CA ARG A 492 -4.44 13.46 -4.24
C ARG A 492 -5.83 12.88 -4.41
N ILE A 493 -6.27 12.64 -5.65
CA ILE A 493 -7.64 12.19 -5.92
C ILE A 493 -7.74 10.84 -6.62
N VAL A 494 -6.61 10.26 -7.04
CA VAL A 494 -6.52 8.88 -7.54
C VAL A 494 -7.23 7.92 -6.58
N VAL A 495 -8.10 7.08 -7.12
CA VAL A 495 -8.85 6.08 -6.35
C VAL A 495 -8.19 4.71 -6.54
N ASN A 496 -7.34 4.35 -5.57
CA ASN A 496 -6.66 3.06 -5.38
C ASN A 496 -5.88 2.53 -6.60
N LEU A 497 -4.56 2.69 -6.58
CA LEU A 497 -3.61 1.62 -6.85
C LEU A 497 -2.92 1.39 -5.49
N THR A 498 -2.95 0.16 -4.97
CA THR A 498 -2.63 -0.23 -3.57
C THR A 498 -1.46 0.49 -2.91
#